data_AF-A0A7V9SCY6-F1
#
_entry.id   AF-A0A7V9SCY6-F1
#
_cell.length_a   1.000
_cell.length_b   1.000
_cell.length_c   1.000
_cell.angle_alpha   90.00
_cell.angle_beta   90.00
_cell.angle_gamma   90.00
#
_symmetry.space_group_name_H-M   'P 1'
#
loop_
_entity.id
_entity.type
_entity.pdbx_description
1 polymer ?
#
loop_
_entity_poly.entity_id
_entity_poly.type
_entity_poly.pdbx_seq_one_letter_code
_entity_poly.pdbx_strand_id
1 'polypeptide(L)'
;MDAGTGIAARFTWHPEYAGRLLLDVREEIVNEIAADQRAYALAMDAAEAREDDALASVLRLEKRWSPYDLNWAETDPGTLADRILHWEWERERRQELFPFSELRDLAPLPPAPPAQSSLLGWFRRLFGGASGEG
;
A
#
# COMPACT_ATOMS: atom_id res chain seq x y z
N MET A 1 -22.08 -10.22 -8.12
CA MET A 1 -21.88 -10.27 -6.66
C MET A 1 -22.23 -11.69 -6.23
N ASP A 2 -21.24 -12.57 -6.14
CA ASP A 2 -21.48 -13.95 -5.70
C ASP A 2 -21.64 -13.99 -4.18
N ALA A 3 -22.83 -14.38 -3.73
CA ALA A 3 -23.29 -14.42 -2.34
C ALA A 3 -22.72 -15.62 -1.54
N GLY A 4 -21.63 -16.24 -1.98
CA GLY A 4 -21.03 -17.43 -1.36
C GLY A 4 -19.80 -17.17 -0.48
N THR A 5 -19.20 -15.98 -0.55
CA THR A 5 -17.95 -15.64 0.18
C THR A 5 -18.25 -14.97 1.54
N GLY A 6 -19.33 -15.39 2.18
CA GLY A 6 -19.85 -14.70 3.37
C GLY A 6 -19.11 -15.09 4.63
N ILE A 7 -18.34 -14.17 5.21
CA ILE A 7 -17.85 -14.07 6.61
C ILE A 7 -17.01 -15.26 7.16
N ALA A 8 -17.34 -16.49 6.80
CA ALA A 8 -16.69 -17.75 7.18
C ALA A 8 -15.73 -18.32 6.12
N ALA A 9 -15.53 -17.62 5.00
CA ALA A 9 -14.59 -18.05 3.96
C ALA A 9 -13.16 -18.12 4.53
N ARG A 10 -12.42 -19.16 4.19
CA ARG A 10 -11.05 -19.41 4.66
C ARG A 10 -10.10 -19.60 3.51
N PHE A 11 -8.87 -19.16 3.71
CA PHE A 11 -7.75 -19.56 2.87
C PHE A 11 -7.41 -21.02 3.17
N THR A 12 -7.27 -21.82 2.12
CA THR A 12 -6.94 -23.26 2.21
C THR A 12 -5.56 -23.55 1.66
N TRP A 13 -5.15 -22.81 0.63
CA TRP A 13 -3.90 -23.02 -0.07
C TRP A 13 -2.87 -21.91 0.21
N HIS A 14 -3.33 -20.69 0.51
CA HIS A 14 -2.54 -19.47 0.55
C HIS A 14 -1.24 -19.61 1.34
N PRO A 15 -0.08 -19.24 0.77
CA PRO A 15 1.22 -19.48 1.41
C PRO A 15 1.36 -18.79 2.77
N GLU A 16 0.70 -17.65 2.95
CA GLU A 16 0.79 -16.85 4.18
C GLU A 16 -0.46 -16.95 5.07
N TYR A 17 -1.62 -17.28 4.49
CA TYR A 17 -2.91 -17.15 5.17
C TYR A 17 -3.63 -18.50 5.35
N ALA A 18 -3.05 -19.62 4.94
CA ALA A 18 -3.66 -20.94 5.06
C ALA A 18 -4.25 -21.19 6.46
N GLY A 19 -5.52 -21.63 6.48
CA GLY A 19 -6.29 -21.89 7.69
C GLY A 19 -7.00 -20.68 8.29
N ARG A 20 -6.66 -19.45 7.87
CA ARG A 20 -7.21 -18.20 8.41
C ARG A 20 -8.50 -17.80 7.70
N LEU A 21 -9.38 -17.10 8.43
CA LEU A 21 -10.62 -16.53 7.88
C LEU A 21 -10.30 -15.28 7.05
N LEU A 22 -11.06 -15.07 5.99
CA LEU A 22 -10.96 -13.87 5.15
C LEU A 22 -11.23 -12.61 5.96
N LEU A 23 -12.18 -12.66 6.91
CA LEU A 23 -12.48 -11.53 7.78
C LEU A 23 -11.29 -11.19 8.70
N ASP A 24 -10.68 -12.18 9.34
CA ASP A 24 -9.55 -11.96 10.24
C ASP A 24 -8.34 -11.37 9.49
N VAL A 25 -8.08 -11.87 8.27
CA VAL A 25 -7.00 -11.35 7.41
C VAL A 25 -7.32 -9.93 6.96
N ARG A 26 -8.58 -9.63 6.61
CA ARG A 26 -9.01 -8.27 6.28
C ARG A 26 -8.76 -7.30 7.44
N GLU A 27 -9.19 -7.67 8.64
CA GLU A 27 -9.04 -6.83 9.83
C GLU A 27 -7.57 -6.57 10.17
N GLU A 28 -6.71 -7.59 10.05
CA GLU A 28 -5.27 -7.42 10.19
C GLU A 28 -4.72 -6.42 9.17
N ILE A 29 -5.02 -6.58 7.89
CA ILE A 29 -4.56 -5.68 6.83
C ILE A 29 -5.03 -4.24 7.08
N VAL A 30 -6.28 -4.04 7.52
CA VAL A 30 -6.79 -2.71 7.90
C VAL A 30 -5.95 -2.09 9.02
N ASN A 31 -5.65 -2.86 10.07
CA ASN A 31 -4.86 -2.39 11.20
C ASN A 31 -3.43 -2.04 10.79
N GLU A 32 -2.82 -2.85 9.93
CA GLU A 32 -1.48 -2.58 9.38
C GLU A 32 -1.46 -1.30 8.56
N ILE A 33 -2.40 -1.12 7.62
CA ILE A 33 -2.49 0.08 6.79
C ILE A 33 -2.68 1.31 7.67
N ALA A 34 -3.60 1.27 8.65
CA ALA A 34 -3.86 2.40 9.54
C ALA A 34 -2.64 2.74 10.42
N ALA A 35 -1.88 1.73 10.86
CA ALA A 35 -0.62 1.96 11.57
C ALA A 35 0.43 2.61 10.65
N ASP A 36 0.59 2.09 9.44
CA ASP A 36 1.56 2.56 8.47
C ASP A 36 1.23 3.96 7.93
N GLN A 37 -0.04 4.31 7.74
CA GLN A 37 -0.46 5.66 7.37
C GLN A 37 -0.11 6.69 8.45
N ARG A 38 -0.28 6.33 9.74
CA ARG A 38 0.15 7.19 10.85
C ARG A 38 1.66 7.33 10.90
N ALA A 39 2.39 6.22 10.72
CA ALA A 39 3.85 6.24 10.67
C ALA A 39 4.37 7.08 9.49
N TYR A 40 3.69 7.01 8.34
CA TYR A 40 3.99 7.80 7.16
C TYR A 40 3.80 9.30 7.42
N ALA A 41 2.67 9.72 8.02
CA ALA A 41 2.45 11.12 8.38
C ALA A 41 3.55 11.65 9.30
N LEU A 42 3.90 10.89 10.36
CA LEU A 42 4.98 11.27 11.27
C LEU A 42 6.35 11.34 10.58
N ALA A 43 6.64 10.39 9.69
CA ALA A 43 7.89 10.38 8.94
C ALA A 43 7.98 11.52 7.92
N MET A 44 6.85 11.93 7.33
CA MET A 44 6.79 13.10 6.44
C MET A 44 7.07 14.38 7.23
N ASP A 45 6.46 14.57 8.40
CA ASP A 45 6.72 15.72 9.27
C ASP A 45 8.18 15.79 9.72
N ALA A 46 8.78 14.65 10.09
CA ALA A 46 10.19 14.57 10.50
C ALA A 46 11.16 14.77 9.32
N ALA A 47 10.81 14.29 8.13
CA ALA A 47 11.62 14.52 6.92
C ALA A 47 11.60 16.00 6.50
N GLU A 48 10.51 16.74 6.74
CA GLU A 48 10.50 18.20 6.60
C GLU A 48 11.49 18.89 7.55
N ALA A 49 11.74 18.31 8.73
CA ALA A 49 12.77 18.74 9.68
C ALA A 49 14.20 18.30 9.31
N ARG A 50 14.41 17.67 8.15
CA ARG A 50 15.68 17.16 7.61
C ARG A 50 16.30 16.00 8.42
N GLU A 51 15.47 15.09 8.91
CA GLU A 51 15.94 13.85 9.53
C GLU A 51 16.10 12.73 8.47
N ASP A 52 17.34 12.29 8.21
CA ASP A 52 17.64 11.30 7.16
C ASP A 52 16.94 9.95 7.39
N ASP A 53 16.79 9.52 8.65
CA ASP A 53 16.09 8.28 9.03
C ASP A 53 14.58 8.32 8.70
N ALA A 54 14.00 9.52 8.70
CA ALA A 54 12.60 9.72 8.36
C ALA A 54 12.34 9.50 6.86
N LEU A 55 13.25 9.97 6.00
CA LEU A 55 13.18 9.75 4.55
C LEU A 55 13.24 8.25 4.20
N ALA A 56 14.11 7.50 4.88
CA ALA A 56 14.19 6.05 4.69
C ALA A 56 12.87 5.34 5.06
N SER A 57 12.22 5.82 6.12
CA SER A 57 10.91 5.31 6.56
C SER A 57 9.80 5.61 5.55
N VAL A 58 9.76 6.84 5.01
CA VAL A 58 8.84 7.24 3.92
C VAL A 58 9.02 6.33 2.71
N LEU A 59 10.25 6.18 2.20
CA LEU A 59 10.53 5.36 1.02
C LEU A 59 10.16 3.89 1.20
N ARG A 60 10.37 3.33 2.40
CA ARG A 60 10.00 1.95 2.72
C ARG A 60 8.49 1.76 2.67
N LEU A 61 7.73 2.69 3.24
CA LEU A 61 6.26 2.64 3.26
C LEU A 61 5.67 2.84 1.86
N GLU A 62 6.23 3.77 1.09
CA GLU A 62 5.88 3.96 -0.33
C GLU A 62 6.09 2.67 -1.14
N LYS A 63 7.27 2.03 -0.99
CA LYS A 63 7.55 0.77 -1.68
C LYS A 63 6.58 -0.35 -1.29
N ARG A 64 6.13 -0.37 -0.04
CA ARG A 64 5.21 -1.41 0.47
C ARG A 64 3.82 -1.30 -0.14
N TRP A 65 3.27 -0.08 -0.21
CA TRP A 65 1.84 0.11 -0.48
C TRP A 65 1.53 0.65 -1.89
N SER A 66 2.48 1.33 -2.54
CA SER A 66 2.32 1.83 -3.92
C SER A 66 1.98 0.76 -4.97
N PRO A 67 2.37 -0.53 -4.84
CA PRO A 67 1.89 -1.57 -5.75
C PRO A 67 0.38 -1.79 -5.67
N TYR A 68 -0.28 -1.41 -4.58
CA TYR A 68 -1.73 -1.59 -4.41
C TYR A 68 -2.49 -0.30 -4.72
N ASP A 69 -1.98 0.85 -4.25
CA ASP A 69 -2.55 2.17 -4.52
C ASP A 69 -1.46 3.25 -4.46
N LEU A 70 -1.35 4.08 -5.50
CA LEU A 70 -0.41 5.21 -5.48
C LEU A 70 -0.83 6.30 -4.47
N ASN A 71 -2.11 6.33 -4.09
CA ASN A 71 -2.65 7.22 -3.07
C ASN A 71 -2.89 6.49 -1.74
N TRP A 72 -2.14 5.42 -1.45
CA TRP A 72 -2.38 4.57 -0.28
C TRP A 72 -2.42 5.36 1.04
N ALA A 73 -1.62 6.42 1.16
CA ALA A 73 -1.50 7.22 2.38
C ALA A 73 -2.79 8.00 2.73
N GLU A 74 -3.58 8.36 1.72
CA GLU A 74 -4.82 9.14 1.87
C GLU A 74 -6.08 8.27 1.67
N THR A 75 -5.92 7.04 1.17
CA THR A 75 -7.03 6.13 0.91
C THR A 75 -7.57 5.58 2.23
N ASP A 76 -8.89 5.43 2.33
CA ASP A 76 -9.50 4.76 3.48
C ASP A 76 -8.89 3.35 3.68
N PRO A 77 -8.40 3.02 4.90
CA PRO A 77 -7.76 1.74 5.18
C PRO A 77 -8.63 0.52 4.84
N GLY A 78 -9.94 0.62 5.10
CA GLY A 78 -10.90 -0.42 4.76
C GLY A 78 -10.94 -0.69 3.26
N THR A 79 -11.04 0.38 2.47
CA THR A 79 -11.07 0.32 1.02
C THR A 79 -9.79 -0.26 0.42
N LEU A 80 -8.63 0.12 0.95
CA LEU A 80 -7.35 -0.43 0.48
C LEU A 80 -7.20 -1.90 0.89
N ALA A 81 -7.59 -2.26 2.11
CA ALA A 81 -7.59 -3.65 2.57
C ALA A 81 -8.52 -4.53 1.73
N ASP A 82 -9.69 -4.04 1.34
CA ASP A 82 -10.61 -4.77 0.46
C ASP A 82 -9.99 -5.07 -0.91
N ARG A 83 -9.24 -4.12 -1.48
CA ARG A 83 -8.51 -4.35 -2.75
C ARG A 83 -7.40 -5.37 -2.60
N ILE A 84 -6.59 -5.27 -1.53
CA ILE A 84 -5.50 -6.22 -1.27
C ILE A 84 -6.09 -7.62 -1.07
N LEU A 85 -7.10 -7.75 -0.21
CA LEU A 85 -7.75 -9.02 0.07
C LEU A 85 -8.39 -9.62 -1.19
N HIS A 86 -8.93 -8.80 -2.09
CA HIS A 86 -9.40 -9.28 -3.38
C HIS A 86 -8.29 -9.99 -4.16
N TRP A 87 -7.11 -9.38 -4.26
CA TRP A 87 -5.96 -9.97 -4.95
C TRP A 87 -5.45 -11.25 -4.27
N GLU A 88 -5.32 -11.26 -2.95
CA GLU A 88 -4.88 -12.47 -2.22
C GLU A 88 -5.93 -13.59 -2.34
N TRP A 89 -7.21 -13.25 -2.43
CA TRP A 89 -8.26 -14.23 -2.72
C TRP A 89 -8.22 -14.74 -4.17
N GLU A 90 -7.85 -13.90 -5.15
CA GLU A 90 -7.58 -14.38 -6.50
C GLU A 90 -6.38 -15.32 -6.54
N ARG A 91 -5.31 -14.99 -5.81
CA ARG A 91 -4.11 -15.81 -5.66
C ARG A 91 -4.43 -17.18 -5.04
N GLU A 92 -5.24 -17.22 -4.00
CA GLU A 92 -5.80 -18.46 -3.42
C GLU A 92 -6.52 -19.30 -4.49
N ARG A 93 -7.45 -18.69 -5.24
CA ARG A 93 -8.26 -19.41 -6.25
C ARG A 93 -7.42 -19.95 -7.39
N ARG A 94 -6.37 -19.22 -7.80
CA ARG A 94 -5.48 -19.61 -8.90
C ARG A 94 -4.27 -20.43 -8.45
N GLN A 95 -4.06 -20.55 -7.14
CA GLN A 95 -2.88 -21.18 -6.54
C GLN A 95 -1.58 -20.55 -7.06
N GLU A 96 -1.55 -19.22 -7.16
CA GLU A 96 -0.40 -18.46 -7.63
C GLU A 96 0.64 -18.27 -6.51
N LEU A 97 1.89 -18.66 -6.78
CA LEU A 97 2.95 -18.61 -5.76
C LEU A 97 3.40 -17.18 -5.44
N PHE A 98 3.29 -16.25 -6.39
CA PHE A 98 3.79 -14.89 -6.23
C PHE A 98 2.68 -13.93 -5.79
N PRO A 99 2.94 -13.01 -4.84
CA PRO A 99 1.97 -12.00 -4.43
C PRO A 99 1.71 -11.00 -5.56
N PHE A 100 0.57 -10.30 -5.48
CA PHE A 100 0.18 -9.33 -6.50
C PHE A 100 1.21 -8.20 -6.67
N SER A 101 1.85 -7.76 -5.60
CA SER A 101 2.90 -6.74 -5.64
C SER A 101 4.03 -7.11 -6.60
N GLU A 102 4.45 -8.36 -6.64
CA GLU A 102 5.48 -8.86 -7.55
C GLU A 102 4.97 -9.02 -8.99
N LEU A 103 3.69 -9.38 -9.18
CA LEU A 103 3.09 -9.50 -10.50
C LEU A 103 2.83 -8.12 -11.15
N ARG A 104 2.53 -7.10 -10.35
CA ARG A 104 2.31 -5.73 -10.87
C ARG A 104 3.58 -5.11 -11.42
N ASP A 105 4.73 -5.38 -10.83
CA ASP A 105 6.02 -4.94 -11.37
C ASP A 105 6.31 -5.54 -12.77
N LEU A 106 5.63 -6.63 -13.13
CA LEU A 106 5.68 -7.28 -14.45
C LEU A 106 4.56 -6.81 -15.40
N ALA A 107 3.51 -6.16 -14.89
CA ALA A 107 2.37 -5.69 -15.67
C ALA A 107 2.58 -4.22 -16.13
N PRO A 108 2.22 -3.85 -17.38
CA PRO A 108 2.26 -2.46 -17.79
C PRO A 108 1.31 -1.64 -16.90
N LEU A 109 1.85 -0.59 -16.27
CA LEU A 109 1.10 0.30 -15.40
C LEU A 109 -0.16 0.82 -16.15
N PRO A 110 -1.36 0.76 -15.56
CA PRO A 110 -2.52 1.43 -16.13
C PRO A 110 -2.23 2.94 -16.29
N PRO A 111 -2.83 3.62 -17.28
CA PRO A 111 -2.59 5.04 -17.50
C PRO A 111 -2.84 5.79 -16.19
N ALA A 112 -1.82 6.52 -15.73
CA ALA A 112 -1.84 7.20 -14.45
C ALA A 112 -3.09 8.10 -14.35
N PRO A 113 -3.87 8.06 -13.25
CA PRO A 113 -4.86 9.08 -12.98
C PRO A 113 -4.15 10.47 -12.96
N PRO A 114 -4.87 11.56 -13.28
CA PRO A 114 -4.28 12.89 -13.38
C PRO A 114 -3.49 13.22 -12.11
N ALA A 115 -2.21 13.52 -12.30
CA ALA A 115 -1.16 13.76 -11.31
C ALA A 115 -1.65 14.06 -9.88
N GLN A 116 -1.67 13.03 -9.03
CA GLN A 116 -1.70 13.22 -7.58
C GLN A 116 -0.32 13.73 -7.16
N SER A 117 -0.29 15.04 -6.90
CA SER A 117 0.89 15.89 -6.87
C SER A 117 1.53 16.01 -5.49
N SER A 118 1.15 15.17 -4.51
CA SER A 118 1.64 15.31 -3.13
C SER A 118 3.09 14.82 -3.00
N LEU A 119 3.41 13.60 -3.44
CA LEU A 119 4.75 13.02 -3.30
C LEU A 119 5.79 13.73 -4.19
N LEU A 120 5.54 13.87 -5.50
CA LEU A 120 6.47 14.55 -6.41
C LEU A 120 6.59 16.06 -6.12
N GLY A 121 5.52 16.70 -5.65
CA GLY A 121 5.53 18.09 -5.21
C GLY A 121 6.37 18.29 -3.96
N TRP A 122 6.24 17.38 -2.99
CA TRP A 122 7.05 17.34 -1.77
C TRP A 122 8.52 17.05 -2.06
N PHE A 123 8.85 16.05 -2.88
CA PHE A 123 10.23 15.75 -3.31
C PHE A 123 10.88 16.94 -4.02
N ARG A 124 10.15 17.62 -4.92
CA ARG A 124 10.66 18.81 -5.63
C ARG A 124 10.87 19.99 -4.68
N ARG A 125 10.12 20.09 -3.58
CA ARG A 125 10.29 21.11 -2.55
C ARG A 125 11.52 20.85 -1.66
N LEU A 126 11.79 19.60 -1.32
CA LEU A 126 12.94 19.22 -0.49
C LEU A 126 14.28 19.30 -1.26
N PHE A 127 14.31 18.90 -2.53
CA PHE A 127 15.54 18.88 -3.33
C PHE A 127 15.71 20.07 -4.28
N GLY A 128 14.66 20.87 -4.52
CA GLY A 128 14.70 22.03 -5.43
C GLY A 128 14.92 23.40 -4.77
N GLY A 129 15.04 23.45 -3.44
CA GLY A 129 15.12 24.69 -2.64
C GLY A 129 16.53 25.19 -2.33
N ALA A 130 17.55 24.81 -3.10
CA ALA A 130 18.93 25.25 -2.89
C ALA A 130 19.58 25.74 -4.18
N SER A 131 19.07 26.85 -4.73
CA SER A 131 19.80 27.69 -5.69
C SER A 131 19.41 29.16 -5.49
N GLY A 132 20.25 29.88 -4.74
CA GLY A 132 20.68 31.25 -5.08
C GLY A 132 19.83 32.42 -4.58
N GLU A 133 20.39 33.12 -3.59
CA GLU A 133 20.14 34.52 -3.24
C GLU A 133 20.41 35.49 -4.43
N GLY A 134 19.73 36.63 -4.44
CA GLY A 134 19.99 37.76 -5.35
C GLY A 134 18.82 38.71 -5.51
#